data_AF-A0A821NWT9-F1
#
_entry.id   AF-A0A821NWT9-F1
#
_cell.length_a   1.000
_cell.length_b   1.000
_cell.length_c   1.000
_cell.angle_alpha   90.00
_cell.angle_beta   90.00
_cell.angle_gamma   90.00
#
_symmetry.space_group_name_H-M   'P 1'
#
loop_
_entity.id
_entity.type
_entity.pdbx_description
1 polymer ?
#
loop_
_entity_poly.entity_id
_entity_poly.type
_entity_poly.pdbx_seq_one_letter_code
_entity_poly.pdbx_strand_id
1 'polypeptide(L)'
;FIYFINNEECDKGFISIEYNSVLDKYYRNEIEENKKDGLIDKVYSCSNIQRKIENDWKMVYLSRKQLNKSGIISWAIQFNSEQEQFYRFHNINIQCPSTSFDQYAQISCQLQLGDEQLIDIPQSI
;
A
#
# COMPACT_ATOMS: atom_id res chain seq x y z
N PHE A 1 -9.47 2.14 5.29
CA PHE A 1 -9.96 0.93 4.60
C PHE A 1 -9.17 -0.29 5.10
N ILE A 2 -9.83 -1.43 5.26
CA ILE A 2 -9.20 -2.71 5.63
C ILE A 2 -9.58 -3.73 4.55
N TYR A 3 -8.59 -4.43 3.99
CA TYR A 3 -8.81 -5.55 3.08
C TYR A 3 -9.08 -6.81 3.90
N PHE A 4 -10.34 -7.27 3.88
CA PHE A 4 -10.68 -8.59 4.43
C PHE A 4 -10.47 -9.66 3.37
N ILE A 5 -9.68 -10.68 3.69
CA ILE A 5 -9.47 -11.85 2.83
C ILE A 5 -10.80 -12.60 2.67
N ASN A 6 -11.16 -12.99 1.46
CA ASN A 6 -12.39 -13.72 1.20
C ASN A 6 -12.14 -15.24 1.16
N ASN A 7 -13.21 -16.04 1.19
CA ASN A 7 -13.08 -17.50 1.22
C ASN A 7 -12.38 -18.06 -0.02
N GLU A 8 -12.61 -17.48 -1.20
CA GLU A 8 -11.96 -17.92 -2.44
C GLU A 8 -10.43 -17.70 -2.38
N GLU A 9 -9.97 -16.61 -1.77
CA GLU A 9 -8.54 -16.34 -1.56
C GLU A 9 -7.92 -17.25 -0.51
N CYS A 10 -8.66 -17.54 0.57
CA CYS A 10 -8.26 -18.56 1.55
C CYS A 10 -8.10 -19.93 0.88
N ASP A 11 -9.07 -20.34 0.07
CA ASP A 11 -9.04 -21.63 -0.63
C ASP A 11 -7.90 -21.71 -1.66
N LYS A 12 -7.62 -20.61 -2.37
CA LYS A 12 -6.48 -20.50 -3.29
C LYS A 12 -5.12 -20.42 -2.57
N GLY A 13 -5.12 -19.98 -1.32
CA GLY A 13 -3.91 -19.80 -0.50
C GLY A 13 -3.08 -18.58 -0.86
N PHE A 14 -3.62 -17.60 -1.60
CA PHE A 14 -2.91 -16.35 -1.91
C PHE A 14 -3.86 -15.16 -2.15
N ILE A 15 -3.31 -13.96 -1.97
CA ILE A 15 -3.93 -12.68 -2.32
C ILE A 15 -2.83 -11.74 -2.86
N SER A 16 -3.12 -11.00 -3.93
CA SER A 16 -2.32 -9.89 -4.42
C SER A 16 -3.13 -8.60 -4.37
N ILE A 17 -2.52 -7.51 -3.87
CA ILE A 17 -3.09 -6.17 -3.86
C ILE A 17 -2.06 -5.23 -4.45
N GLU A 18 -2.45 -4.49 -5.49
CA GLU A 18 -1.57 -3.61 -6.25
C GLU A 18 -2.21 -2.25 -6.43
N TYR A 19 -1.39 -1.20 -6.43
CA TYR A 19 -1.82 0.16 -6.76
C TYR A 19 -1.03 0.68 -7.95
N ASN A 20 -1.75 1.11 -8.98
CA ASN A 20 -1.18 1.73 -10.17
C ASN A 20 -1.32 3.26 -10.07
N SER A 21 -0.20 3.96 -9.84
CA SER A 21 -0.19 5.41 -9.73
C SER A 21 -0.49 6.13 -11.06
N VAL A 22 -0.23 5.51 -12.20
CA VAL A 22 -0.53 6.10 -13.52
C VAL A 22 -2.04 6.16 -13.73
N LEU A 23 -2.72 5.04 -13.47
CA LEU A 23 -4.17 4.92 -13.65
C LEU A 23 -4.97 5.43 -12.46
N ASP A 24 -4.33 5.64 -11.31
CA ASP A 24 -4.98 5.95 -10.02
C ASP A 24 -5.97 4.85 -9.62
N LYS A 25 -5.53 3.60 -9.74
CA LYS A 25 -6.35 2.39 -9.62
C LYS A 25 -5.74 1.31 -8.74
N TYR A 26 -6.56 0.68 -7.90
CA TYR A 26 -6.20 -0.55 -7.20
C TYR A 26 -6.66 -1.78 -7.97
N TYR A 27 -5.88 -2.84 -7.86
CA TYR A 27 -6.14 -4.16 -8.38
C TYR A 27 -6.02 -5.18 -7.24
N ARG A 28 -6.97 -6.10 -7.17
CA ARG A 28 -6.95 -7.24 -6.26
C ARG A 28 -7.01 -8.52 -7.07
N ASN A 29 -5.97 -9.34 -7.01
CA ASN A 29 -5.80 -10.52 -7.86
C ASN A 29 -6.07 -10.20 -9.34
N GLU A 30 -5.42 -9.14 -9.84
CA GLU A 30 -5.56 -8.63 -11.23
C GLU A 30 -6.93 -8.02 -11.60
N ILE A 31 -7.89 -8.01 -10.67
CA ILE A 31 -9.21 -7.41 -10.87
C ILE A 31 -9.22 -5.99 -10.33
N GLU A 32 -9.60 -5.02 -11.16
CA GLU A 32 -9.75 -3.62 -10.76
C GLU A 32 -10.84 -3.48 -9.66
N GLU A 33 -10.50 -2.82 -8.55
CA GLU A 33 -11.44 -2.63 -7.42
C GLU A 33 -11.98 -1.20 -7.26
N ASN A 34 -11.42 -0.21 -7.95
CA ASN A 34 -11.66 1.19 -7.59
C ASN A 34 -13.09 1.68 -7.84
N LYS A 35 -13.62 2.38 -6.84
CA LYS A 35 -14.68 3.38 -7.01
C LYS A 35 -14.07 4.79 -6.99
N LYS A 36 -14.90 5.80 -7.29
CA LYS A 36 -14.61 7.19 -7.74
C LYS A 36 -13.34 7.92 -7.25
N ASP A 37 -12.75 7.56 -6.12
CA ASP A 37 -11.84 8.42 -5.35
C ASP A 37 -10.34 8.00 -5.40
N GLY A 38 -9.95 7.09 -6.28
CA GLY A 38 -8.54 6.80 -6.61
C GLY A 38 -7.71 6.29 -5.41
N LEU A 39 -6.50 6.84 -5.22
CA LEU A 39 -5.56 6.49 -4.14
C LEU A 39 -6.23 6.35 -2.77
N ILE A 40 -7.12 7.28 -2.39
CA ILE A 40 -7.63 7.37 -1.02
C ILE A 40 -8.75 6.37 -0.72
N ASP A 41 -9.31 5.71 -1.74
CA ASP A 41 -10.45 4.77 -1.58
C ASP A 41 -10.06 3.54 -0.74
N LYS A 42 -8.81 3.07 -0.88
CA LYS A 42 -8.36 1.79 -0.32
C LYS A 42 -7.19 1.86 0.67
N VAL A 43 -6.82 3.05 1.13
CA VAL A 43 -5.79 3.22 2.17
C VAL A 43 -6.38 2.97 3.56
N TYR A 44 -5.58 2.39 4.46
CA TYR A 44 -5.95 2.26 5.86
C TYR A 44 -5.89 3.62 6.57
N SER A 45 -4.73 4.27 6.46
CA SER A 45 -4.53 5.65 6.90
C SER A 45 -3.66 6.40 5.90
N CYS A 46 -3.92 7.70 5.75
CA CYS A 46 -3.16 8.56 4.86
C CYS A 46 -3.09 9.96 5.46
N SER A 47 -1.88 10.45 5.71
CA SER A 47 -1.62 11.77 6.26
C SER A 47 -0.52 12.45 5.47
N ASN A 48 -0.79 13.67 5.02
CA ASN A 48 0.14 14.51 4.25
C ASN A 48 0.73 13.84 2.99
N ILE A 49 0.03 12.89 2.37
CA ILE A 49 0.40 12.29 1.08
C ILE A 49 -0.55 12.77 0.00
N GLN A 50 -0.05 12.88 -1.23
CA GLN A 50 -0.82 13.20 -2.42
C GLN A 50 -0.27 12.44 -3.63
N ARG A 51 -1.13 12.20 -4.63
CA ARG A 51 -0.72 11.81 -5.97
C ARG A 51 -0.40 13.08 -6.77
N LYS A 52 0.85 13.22 -7.21
CA LYS A 52 1.32 14.37 -7.99
C LYS A 52 1.48 13.97 -9.46
N ILE A 53 0.97 14.82 -10.35
CA ILE A 53 1.15 14.71 -11.81
C ILE A 53 2.01 15.89 -12.25
N GLU A 54 3.10 15.60 -12.95
CA GLU A 54 3.96 16.61 -13.57
C GLU A 54 3.90 16.44 -15.09
N ASN A 55 3.03 17.24 -15.73
CA ASN A 55 2.77 17.13 -17.16
C ASN A 55 4.02 17.42 -18.02
N ASP A 56 4.83 18.40 -17.60
CA ASP A 56 6.05 18.79 -18.31
C ASP A 56 7.09 17.65 -18.35
N TRP A 57 7.12 16.83 -17.30
CA TRP A 57 8.05 15.70 -17.16
C TRP A 57 7.41 14.35 -17.52
N LYS A 58 6.11 14.33 -17.80
CA LYS A 58 5.31 13.10 -17.98
C LYS A 58 5.46 12.12 -16.80
N MET A 59 5.54 12.66 -15.59
CA MET A 59 5.75 11.89 -14.36
C MET A 59 4.49 11.86 -13.49
N VAL A 60 4.29 10.73 -12.82
CA VAL A 60 3.26 10.57 -11.80
C VAL A 60 3.79 9.75 -10.64
N TYR A 61 3.61 10.26 -9.42
CA TYR A 61 4.15 9.65 -8.22
C TYR A 61 3.38 10.04 -6.98
N LEU A 62 3.55 9.28 -5.90
CA LEU A 62 3.09 9.66 -4.59
C LEU A 62 4.15 10.53 -3.92
N SER A 63 3.74 11.66 -3.36
CA SER A 63 4.64 12.55 -2.64
C SER A 63 4.00 13.05 -1.35
N ARG A 64 4.82 13.61 -0.47
CA ARG A 64 4.29 14.45 0.59
C ARG A 64 3.56 15.66 -0.01
N LYS A 65 2.50 16.13 0.64
CA LYS A 65 1.87 17.42 0.34
C LYS A 65 2.88 18.54 0.56
N GLN A 66 2.80 19.60 -0.25
CA GLN A 66 3.73 20.73 -0.17
C GLN A 66 3.79 21.28 1.26
N LEU A 67 4.98 21.76 1.65
CA LEU A 67 5.28 22.35 2.97
C LEU A 67 5.23 21.37 4.17
N ASN A 68 4.83 20.11 3.98
CA ASN A 68 4.84 19.13 5.05
C ASN A 68 6.23 18.48 5.18
N LYS A 69 6.73 18.41 6.43
CA LYS A 69 8.01 17.78 6.76
C LYS A 69 7.95 16.26 6.66
N SER A 70 6.80 15.67 6.96
CA SER A 70 6.56 14.22 6.93
C SER A 70 5.20 13.89 6.33
N GLY A 71 5.06 12.65 5.87
CA GLY A 71 3.81 12.08 5.42
C GLY A 71 3.85 10.57 5.59
N ILE A 72 2.68 9.97 5.76
CA ILE A 72 2.52 8.53 5.97
C ILE A 72 1.30 8.06 5.19
N ILE A 73 1.45 6.89 4.58
CA ILE A 73 0.37 6.14 3.95
C ILE A 73 0.52 4.69 4.38
N SER A 74 -0.60 4.03 4.66
CA SER A 74 -0.60 2.64 5.08
C SER A 74 -1.78 1.90 4.46
N TRP A 75 -1.61 0.58 4.37
CA TRP A 75 -2.63 -0.37 3.97
C TRP A 75 -2.74 -1.42 5.07
N ALA A 76 -3.96 -1.93 5.27
CA ALA A 76 -4.24 -2.95 6.27
C ALA A 76 -4.95 -4.13 5.61
N ILE A 77 -4.45 -5.34 5.88
CA ILE A 77 -4.96 -6.60 5.34
C ILE A 77 -5.20 -7.52 6.53
N GLN A 78 -6.39 -8.10 6.63
CA GLN A 78 -6.81 -8.92 7.75
C GLN A 78 -7.65 -10.10 7.26
N PHE A 79 -7.59 -11.21 8.01
CA PHE A 79 -8.61 -12.24 7.90
C PHE A 79 -9.87 -11.75 8.62
N ASN A 80 -11.04 -12.30 8.29
CA ASN A 80 -12.20 -12.11 9.16
C ASN A 80 -12.12 -13.05 10.39
N SER A 81 -12.93 -12.80 11.43
CA SER A 81 -12.84 -13.53 12.69
C SER A 81 -13.05 -15.05 12.57
N GLU A 82 -13.73 -15.52 11.53
CA GLU A 82 -13.90 -16.95 11.26
C GLU A 82 -12.63 -17.55 10.66
N GLN A 83 -12.03 -16.85 9.70
CA GLN A 83 -10.81 -17.27 9.01
C GLN A 83 -9.56 -17.18 9.89
N GLU A 84 -9.46 -16.20 10.78
CA GLU A 84 -8.31 -15.99 11.69
C GLU A 84 -7.98 -17.23 12.55
N GLN A 85 -8.97 -18.10 12.79
CA GLN A 85 -8.79 -19.32 13.58
C GLN A 85 -8.05 -20.42 12.81
N PHE A 86 -8.08 -20.38 11.48
CA PHE A 86 -7.60 -21.46 10.60
C PHE A 86 -6.46 -21.02 9.68
N TYR A 87 -6.39 -19.71 9.39
CA TYR A 87 -5.46 -19.16 8.43
C TYR A 87 -4.48 -18.19 9.09
N ARG A 88 -3.26 -18.16 8.55
CA ARG A 88 -2.22 -17.19 8.88
C ARG A 88 -1.42 -16.87 7.64
N PHE A 89 -0.81 -15.68 7.61
CA PHE A 89 0.15 -15.37 6.57
C PHE A 89 1.41 -16.23 6.74
N HIS A 90 1.78 -16.95 5.67
CA HIS A 90 3.03 -17.71 5.65
C HIS A 90 4.17 -16.89 5.04
N ASN A 91 3.92 -16.30 3.86
CA ASN A 91 4.87 -15.46 3.14
C ASN A 91 4.21 -14.14 2.78
N ILE A 92 4.93 -13.04 3.00
CA ILE A 92 4.49 -11.69 2.64
C ILE A 92 5.57 -11.08 1.75
N ASN A 93 5.19 -10.69 0.53
CA ASN A 93 6.06 -9.96 -0.39
C ASN A 93 5.51 -8.55 -0.55
N ILE A 94 6.36 -7.54 -0.33
CA ILE A 94 5.98 -6.14 -0.45
C ILE A 94 6.98 -5.46 -1.38
N GLN A 95 6.45 -4.85 -2.43
CA GLN A 95 7.20 -4.01 -3.36
C GLN A 95 6.68 -2.58 -3.27
N CYS A 96 7.58 -1.67 -2.91
CA CYS A 96 7.28 -0.23 -2.86
C CYS A 96 8.39 0.52 -3.59
N PRO A 97 8.39 0.56 -4.93
CA PRO A 97 9.38 1.32 -5.67
C PRO A 97 9.33 2.79 -5.28
N SER A 98 10.47 3.35 -4.88
CA SER A 98 10.53 4.71 -4.37
C SER A 98 11.84 5.40 -4.75
N THR A 99 11.82 6.73 -4.79
CA THR A 99 12.99 7.54 -5.14
C THR A 99 13.02 8.80 -4.28
N SER A 100 14.19 9.14 -3.76
CA SER A 100 14.46 10.42 -3.09
C SER A 100 15.51 11.21 -3.87
N PHE A 101 15.42 12.54 -3.84
CA PHE A 101 16.29 13.44 -4.63
C PHE A 101 17.16 14.36 -3.77
N ASP A 102 17.00 14.32 -2.45
CA ASP A 102 17.75 15.11 -1.48
C ASP A 102 18.42 14.16 -0.48
N GLN A 103 19.66 14.46 -0.08
CA GLN A 103 20.43 13.63 0.86
C GLN A 103 19.77 13.47 2.24
N TYR A 104 18.85 14.37 2.61
CA TYR A 104 18.07 14.32 3.83
C TYR A 104 16.68 13.72 3.63
N ALA A 105 16.29 13.41 2.39
CA ALA A 105 15.00 12.81 2.09
C ALA A 105 15.06 11.30 2.30
N GLN A 106 14.26 10.82 3.25
CA GLN A 106 14.12 9.41 3.55
C GLN A 106 12.71 8.93 3.19
N ILE A 107 12.66 7.70 2.67
CA ILE A 107 11.44 6.90 2.52
C ILE A 107 11.72 5.59 3.23
N SER A 108 10.82 5.18 4.11
CA SER A 108 10.83 3.86 4.74
C SER A 108 9.54 3.13 4.42
N CYS A 109 9.65 1.83 4.16
CA CYS A 109 8.51 0.93 4.06
C CYS A 109 8.62 -0.04 5.22
N GLN A 110 7.53 -0.23 5.95
CA GLN A 110 7.49 -1.03 7.16
C GLN A 110 6.28 -1.95 7.13
N LEU A 111 6.46 -3.17 7.66
CA LEU A 111 5.40 -4.14 7.90
C LEU A 111 5.12 -4.23 9.40
N GLN A 112 3.84 -4.23 9.77
CA GLN A 112 3.39 -4.54 11.12
C GLN A 112 2.51 -5.80 11.09
N LEU A 113 2.78 -6.75 11.98
CA LEU A 113 1.97 -7.95 12.17
C LEU A 113 1.27 -7.86 13.54
N GLY A 114 -0.04 -7.62 13.56
CA GLY A 114 -0.77 -7.41 14.81
C GLY A 114 -0.16 -6.29 15.66
N ASP A 115 0.08 -6.57 16.94
CA ASP A 115 0.69 -5.64 17.90
C ASP A 115 2.23 -5.76 17.98
N GLU A 116 2.85 -6.49 17.04
CA GLU A 116 4.30 -6.63 16.98
C GLU A 116 5.00 -5.34 16.54
N GLN A 117 6.33 -5.32 16.70
CA GLN A 117 7.17 -4.22 16.25
C GLN A 117 7.19 -4.10 14.72
N LEU A 118 7.42 -2.87 14.24
CA LEU A 118 7.56 -2.59 12.82
C LEU A 118 8.84 -3.24 12.27
N ILE A 119 8.68 -3.96 11.17
CA ILE A 119 9.77 -4.60 10.42
C ILE A 119 10.09 -3.73 9.21
N ASP A 120 11.29 -3.18 9.16
CA ASP A 120 11.76 -2.42 8.00
C ASP A 120 11.91 -3.31 6.77
N ILE A 121 11.31 -2.89 5.66
CA ILE A 121 11.39 -3.59 4.38
C ILE A 121 12.47 -2.92 3.53
N PRO A 122 13.53 -3.66 3.14
CA PRO A 122 14.57 -3.12 2.27
C PRO A 122 13.97 -2.55 1.00
N GLN A 123 14.28 -1.29 0.71
CA GLN A 123 13.91 -0.68 -0.57
C GLN A 123 14.91 -1.16 -1.63
N SER A 124 14.41 -1.73 -2.72
CA SER A 124 15.25 -2.04 -3.88
C SER A 124 15.72 -0.73 -4.51
N ILE A 125 17.04 -0.57 -4.63
CA ILE A 125 17.71 0.55 -5.30
C ILE A 125 17.61 0.38 -6.81
#